data_AF-W6MNX5-F1
#
_entry.id   AF-W6MNX5-F1
#
_cell.length_a   1.000
_cell.length_b   1.000
_cell.length_c   1.000
_cell.angle_alpha   90.00
_cell.angle_beta   90.00
_cell.angle_gamma   90.00
#
_symmetry.space_group_name_H-M   'P 1'
#
loop_
_entity.id
_entity.type
_entity.pdbx_description
1 polymer ?
#
loop_
_entity_poly.entity_id
_entity_poly.type
_entity_poly.pdbx_seq_one_letter_code
_entity_poly.pdbx_strand_id
1 'polypeptide(L)'
;AVAEASPTRQPCLMQCTLEYDPVCGSDGKTYGNACSLRGAQCLDPSITVAHCGDCESVPKRQLYPGLCDQYDQYDPMCGSNGVTYSNACFFFIAQWLNPSITLTHCGQC
;
A
#
# COMPACT_ATOMS: atom_id res chain seq x y z
N ALA A 1 14.87 40.53 19.06
CA ALA A 1 14.34 39.16 18.93
C ALA A 1 12.93 39.26 18.38
N VAL A 2 12.71 38.89 17.12
CA VAL A 2 11.42 38.38 16.65
C VAL A 2 11.75 37.45 15.48
N ALA A 3 11.58 36.15 15.67
CA ALA A 3 11.63 35.17 14.60
C ALA A 3 10.25 35.15 13.94
N GLU A 4 10.20 35.34 12.63
CA GLU A 4 8.96 35.30 11.87
C GLU A 4 8.41 33.87 11.84
N ALA A 5 7.16 33.71 12.29
CA ALA A 5 6.43 32.46 12.23
C ALA A 5 5.96 32.23 10.78
N SER A 6 6.47 31.15 10.18
CA SER A 6 6.02 30.63 8.87
C SER A 6 4.57 30.10 8.97
N PRO A 7 3.68 30.39 7.99
CA PRO A 7 2.28 29.99 8.07
C PRO A 7 2.10 28.50 7.79
N THR A 8 1.67 27.79 8.85
CA THR A 8 1.00 26.48 8.87
C THR A 8 1.77 25.25 8.34
N ARG A 9 2.66 24.68 9.17
CA ARG A 9 2.73 23.21 9.27
C ARG A 9 1.42 22.75 9.89
N GLN A 10 0.45 22.32 9.09
CA GLN A 10 -0.65 21.54 9.64
C GLN A 10 -0.02 20.33 10.36
N PRO A 11 -0.36 20.09 11.64
CA PRO A 11 0.05 18.84 12.27
C PRO A 11 -0.53 17.70 11.42
N CYS A 12 0.23 16.62 11.21
CA CYS A 12 -0.20 15.40 10.51
C CYS A 12 -1.27 14.62 11.30
N LEU A 13 -2.18 15.33 11.96
CA LEU A 13 -3.35 14.84 12.66
C LEU A 13 -4.46 14.60 11.63
N MET A 14 -4.38 13.47 10.94
CA MET A 14 -5.48 12.97 10.12
C MET A 14 -6.56 12.37 11.02
N GLN A 15 -7.82 12.79 10.84
CA GLN A 15 -8.95 12.07 11.40
C GLN A 15 -9.32 10.92 10.47
N CYS A 16 -9.07 9.70 10.92
CA CYS A 16 -9.38 8.48 10.18
C CYS A 16 -10.52 7.72 10.86
N THR A 17 -11.29 6.98 10.06
CA THR A 17 -12.21 5.98 10.58
C THR A 17 -11.41 4.84 11.24
N LEU A 18 -12.07 4.10 12.14
CA LEU A 18 -11.51 2.90 12.77
C LEU A 18 -11.82 1.63 11.95
N GLU A 19 -12.29 1.79 10.71
CA GLU A 19 -12.50 0.68 9.80
C GLU A 19 -11.16 0.00 9.50
N TYR A 20 -11.18 -1.33 9.54
CA TYR A 20 -10.03 -2.16 9.26
C TYR A 20 -10.08 -2.61 7.79
N ASP A 21 -9.29 -1.92 6.96
CA ASP A 21 -9.08 -2.18 5.54
C ASP A 21 -7.58 -2.04 5.26
N PRO A 22 -6.78 -3.03 5.70
CA PRO A 22 -5.36 -2.83 5.90
C PRO A 22 -4.60 -2.64 4.58
N VAL A 23 -3.53 -1.87 4.66
CA VAL A 23 -2.56 -1.70 3.57
C VAL A 23 -1.14 -1.86 4.10
N CYS A 24 -0.28 -2.46 3.29
CA CYS A 24 1.14 -2.55 3.59
C CYS A 24 1.87 -1.34 3.00
N GLY A 25 2.59 -0.60 3.85
CA GLY A 25 3.46 0.49 3.43
C GLY A 25 4.77 0.00 2.83
N SER A 26 5.39 0.85 2.01
CA SER A 26 6.75 0.63 1.47
C SER A 26 7.83 0.57 2.55
N ASP A 27 7.51 1.04 3.76
CA ASP A 27 8.32 0.92 4.98
C ASP A 27 8.16 -0.43 5.70
N GLY A 28 7.37 -1.35 5.14
CA GLY A 28 7.11 -2.68 5.68
C GLY A 28 6.18 -2.71 6.88
N LYS A 29 5.46 -1.62 7.17
CA LYS A 29 4.46 -1.55 8.24
C LYS A 29 3.05 -1.73 7.68
N THR A 30 2.24 -2.48 8.42
CA THR A 30 0.80 -2.53 8.22
C THR A 30 0.17 -1.26 8.77
N TYR A 31 -0.67 -0.63 7.95
CA TYR A 31 -1.54 0.47 8.33
C TYR A 31 -2.98 -0.03 8.32
N GLY A 32 -3.74 0.20 9.40
CA GLY A 32 -5.10 -0.34 9.54
C GLY A 32 -6.09 0.13 8.46
N ASN A 33 -5.79 1.25 7.81
CA ASN A 33 -6.43 1.69 6.58
C ASN A 33 -5.57 2.70 5.80
N ALA A 34 -5.96 2.98 4.56
CA ALA A 34 -5.28 3.94 3.69
C ALA A 34 -5.19 5.37 4.29
N CYS A 35 -6.16 5.77 5.14
CA CYS A 35 -6.10 7.07 5.81
C CYS A 35 -4.95 7.12 6.83
N SER A 36 -4.79 6.07 7.64
CA SER A 36 -3.69 6.00 8.60
C SER A 36 -2.30 6.01 7.94
N LEU A 37 -2.16 5.37 6.77
CA LEU A 37 -0.94 5.46 5.95
C LEU A 37 -0.69 6.89 5.47
N ARG A 38 -1.71 7.60 4.98
CA ARG A 38 -1.57 9.02 4.59
C ARG A 38 -1.12 9.91 5.75
N GLY A 39 -1.58 9.61 6.98
CA GLY A 39 -1.07 10.25 8.18
C GLY A 39 0.43 10.07 8.38
N ALA A 40 0.93 8.85 8.18
CA ALA A 40 2.38 8.58 8.20
C ALA A 40 3.11 9.22 7.02
N GLN A 41 2.53 9.20 5.82
CA GLN A 41 3.09 9.82 4.62
C GLN A 41 3.23 11.35 4.75
N CYS A 42 2.39 12.00 5.55
CA CYS A 42 2.54 13.41 5.89
C CYS A 42 3.83 13.69 6.68
N LEU A 43 4.27 12.74 7.52
CA LEU A 43 5.53 12.83 8.26
C LEU A 43 6.72 12.38 7.42
N ASP A 44 6.54 11.35 6.61
CA ASP A 44 7.53 10.81 5.70
C ASP A 44 6.94 10.60 4.30
N PRO A 45 7.13 11.57 3.38
CA PRO A 45 6.59 11.50 2.03
C PRO A 45 7.10 10.32 1.18
N SER A 46 8.14 9.61 1.62
CA SER A 46 8.67 8.44 0.91
C SER A 46 7.81 7.17 1.10
N ILE A 47 6.92 7.18 2.10
CA ILE A 47 6.00 6.07 2.35
C ILE A 47 4.94 6.03 1.25
N THR A 48 4.81 4.88 0.59
CA THR A 48 3.78 4.59 -0.42
C THR A 48 3.06 3.29 -0.06
N VAL A 49 1.94 3.00 -0.72
CA VAL A 49 1.31 1.68 -0.60
C VAL A 49 2.14 0.69 -1.42
N ALA A 50 2.70 -0.32 -0.76
CA ALA A 50 3.40 -1.42 -1.41
C ALA A 50 2.41 -2.43 -2.00
N HIS A 51 1.40 -2.80 -1.21
CA HIS A 51 0.28 -3.63 -1.63
C HIS A 51 -0.91 -3.49 -0.67
N CYS A 52 -2.07 -3.95 -1.10
CA CYS A 52 -3.28 -4.03 -0.30
C CYS A 52 -3.24 -5.26 0.61
N GLY A 53 -3.90 -5.19 1.76
CA GLY A 53 -3.79 -6.17 2.83
C GLY A 53 -2.60 -5.90 3.78
N ASP A 54 -2.52 -6.70 4.83
CA ASP A 54 -1.44 -6.64 5.83
C ASP A 54 -0.08 -7.04 5.22
N CYS A 55 1.04 -6.50 5.74
CA CYS A 55 2.38 -6.87 5.24
C CYS A 55 2.78 -8.36 5.41
N GLU A 56 1.95 -9.14 6.10
CA GLU A 56 2.11 -10.58 6.31
C GLU A 56 1.24 -11.42 5.36
N SER A 57 0.31 -10.81 4.61
CA SER A 57 -0.59 -11.50 3.67
C SER A 57 0.13 -12.05 2.42
N VAL A 58 1.42 -11.74 2.27
CA VAL A 58 2.25 -12.22 1.16
C VAL A 58 3.41 -13.05 1.69
N PRO A 59 3.60 -14.29 1.19
CA PRO A 59 4.78 -15.09 1.49
C PRO A 59 6.06 -14.38 1.06
N LYS A 60 6.87 -13.93 2.03
CA LYS A 60 8.15 -13.24 1.79
C LYS A 60 9.26 -14.14 1.21
N ARG A 61 9.01 -15.43 0.97
CA ARG A 61 10.00 -16.40 0.48
C ARG A 61 9.48 -17.13 -0.76
N GLN A 62 10.19 -16.96 -1.88
CA GLN A 62 10.00 -17.64 -3.17
C GLN A 62 8.57 -17.52 -3.74
N LEU A 63 8.28 -16.38 -4.35
CA LEU A 63 7.11 -16.18 -5.21
C LEU A 63 7.28 -17.04 -6.48
N TYR A 64 6.71 -18.25 -6.49
CA TYR A 64 6.47 -19.02 -7.70
C TYR A 64 4.98 -19.02 -8.02
N PRO A 65 4.55 -19.04 -9.30
CA PRO A 65 3.14 -18.89 -9.68
C PRO A 65 2.17 -19.84 -8.97
N GLY A 66 2.57 -21.09 -8.70
CA GLY A 66 1.74 -22.07 -8.00
C GLY A 66 1.55 -21.82 -6.50
N LEU A 67 2.21 -20.83 -5.91
CA LEU A 67 2.02 -20.46 -4.50
C LEU A 67 0.81 -19.55 -4.30
N CYS A 68 0.47 -18.72 -5.30
CA CYS A 68 -0.61 -17.75 -5.16
C CYS A 68 -1.98 -18.43 -4.99
N ASP A 69 -2.16 -19.62 -5.59
CA ASP A 69 -3.38 -20.41 -5.46
C ASP A 69 -3.60 -20.96 -4.04
N GLN A 70 -2.56 -20.99 -3.20
CA GLN A 70 -2.67 -21.38 -1.79
C GLN A 70 -3.11 -20.21 -0.89
N TYR A 71 -3.05 -18.98 -1.42
CA TYR A 71 -3.46 -17.75 -0.76
C TYR A 71 -4.71 -17.19 -1.47
N ASP A 72 -5.87 -17.78 -1.18
CA ASP A 72 -7.17 -17.34 -1.72
C ASP A 72 -7.72 -16.06 -1.05
N GLN A 73 -6.84 -15.22 -0.49
CA GLN A 73 -7.26 -13.91 -0.01
C GLN A 73 -7.55 -13.02 -1.21
N TYR A 74 -8.76 -12.48 -1.26
CA TYR A 74 -9.22 -11.59 -2.31
C TYR A 74 -9.08 -10.13 -1.85
N ASP A 75 -7.89 -9.57 -2.09
CA ASP A 75 -7.54 -8.17 -1.83
C ASP A 75 -7.16 -7.51 -3.17
N PRO A 76 -8.15 -7.14 -4.00
CA PRO A 76 -7.91 -6.76 -5.38
C PRO A 76 -7.08 -5.49 -5.50
N MET A 77 -6.27 -5.40 -6.55
CA MET A 77 -5.38 -4.26 -6.80
C MET A 77 -5.40 -3.85 -8.27
N CYS A 78 -5.52 -2.55 -8.52
CA CYS A 78 -5.46 -1.98 -9.86
C CYS A 78 -4.02 -1.60 -10.21
N GLY A 79 -3.43 -2.27 -11.20
CA GLY A 79 -2.12 -1.93 -11.73
C GLY A 79 -2.16 -0.81 -12.77
N SER A 80 -1.02 -0.14 -12.98
CA SER A 80 -0.85 0.91 -13.99
C SER A 80 -1.08 0.43 -15.44
N ASN A 81 -1.11 -0.88 -15.66
CA ASN A 81 -1.47 -1.50 -16.93
C ASN A 81 -2.98 -1.74 -17.10
N GLY A 82 -3.81 -1.25 -16.18
CA GLY A 82 -5.27 -1.41 -16.22
C GLY A 82 -5.77 -2.82 -15.89
N VAL A 83 -4.91 -3.67 -15.33
CA VAL A 83 -5.25 -5.03 -14.92
C VAL A 83 -5.56 -5.06 -13.42
N THR A 84 -6.67 -5.69 -13.08
CA THR A 84 -7.02 -6.04 -11.70
C THR A 84 -6.31 -7.34 -11.32
N TYR A 85 -5.46 -7.28 -10.30
CA TYR A 85 -4.82 -8.45 -9.70
C TYR A 85 -5.61 -8.86 -8.47
N SER A 86 -5.98 -10.14 -8.36
CA SER A 86 -6.82 -10.63 -7.24
C SER A 86 -6.20 -10.44 -5.86
N ASN A 87 -4.86 -10.40 -5.80
CA ASN A 87 -4.11 -10.12 -4.59
C ASN A 87 -2.66 -9.69 -4.90
N ALA A 88 -1.95 -9.36 -3.83
CA ALA A 88 -0.55 -8.95 -3.87
C ALA A 88 0.40 -10.00 -4.47
N CYS A 89 0.12 -11.29 -4.33
CA CYS A 89 0.95 -12.35 -4.93
C CYS A 89 0.97 -12.23 -6.47
N PHE A 90 -0.21 -12.15 -7.10
CA PHE A 90 -0.31 -12.01 -8.56
C PHE A 90 0.26 -10.69 -9.07
N PHE A 91 0.08 -9.59 -8.32
CA PHE A 91 0.65 -8.31 -8.67
C PHE A 91 2.18 -8.30 -8.61
N PHE A 92 2.78 -8.92 -7.59
CA PHE A 92 4.25 -9.00 -7.49
C PHE A 92 4.86 -9.90 -8.56
N ILE A 93 4.19 -10.98 -8.97
CA ILE A 93 4.61 -11.75 -10.14
C ILE A 93 4.58 -10.87 -11.40
N ALA A 94 3.51 -10.09 -11.59
CA ALA A 94 3.41 -9.21 -12.75
C ALA A 94 4.48 -8.11 -12.74
N GLN A 95 4.76 -7.50 -11.59
CA GLN A 95 5.87 -6.54 -11.44
C GLN A 95 7.25 -7.17 -11.68
N TRP A 96 7.46 -8.43 -11.25
CA TRP A 96 8.71 -9.13 -11.52
C TRP A 96 8.93 -9.38 -13.01
N LEU A 97 7.85 -9.70 -13.75
CA LEU A 97 7.89 -9.85 -15.21
C LEU A 97 7.99 -8.50 -15.94
N ASN A 98 7.34 -7.46 -15.44
CA ASN A 98 7.36 -6.11 -16.00
C ASN A 98 7.45 -5.05 -14.87
N PRO A 99 8.68 -4.59 -14.54
CA PRO A 99 8.90 -3.64 -13.45
C PRO A 99 8.30 -2.23 -13.65
N SER A 100 7.75 -1.93 -14.83
CA SER A 100 7.06 -0.66 -15.08
C SER A 100 5.62 -0.66 -14.56
N ILE A 101 5.09 -1.83 -14.19
CA ILE A 101 3.78 -1.95 -13.57
C ILE A 101 3.87 -1.41 -12.14
N THR A 102 3.04 -0.41 -11.81
CA THR A 102 2.97 0.18 -10.47
C THR A 102 1.55 0.06 -9.94
N LEU A 103 1.38 0.18 -8.62
CA LEU A 103 0.06 0.16 -8.01
C LEU A 103 -0.60 1.51 -8.26
N THR A 104 -1.79 1.50 -8.86
CA THR A 104 -2.59 2.72 -9.05
C THR A 104 -3.46 2.96 -7.81
N HIS A 105 -4.22 1.96 -7.40
CA HIS A 105 -4.99 1.98 -6.15
C HIS A 105 -5.37 0.56 -5.69
N CYS A 106 -5.74 0.43 -4.42
CA CYS A 106 -6.44 -0.75 -3.91
C CYS A 106 -7.85 -0.84 -4.46
N GLY A 107 -8.35 -2.05 -4.65
CA GLY A 107 -9.59 -2.32 -5.36
C GLY A 107 -9.36 -2.73 -6.82
N GLN A 108 -10.46 -3.07 -7.49
CA GLN A 108 -10.46 -3.38 -8.91
C GLN A 108 -10.23 -2.10 -9.73
N CYS A 109 -9.57 -2.20 -10.88
CA CYS A 109 -9.77 -1.22 -11.96
C CYS A 109 -11.24 -1.29 -12.43
#